data_AF-A0A511R3J3-F1
#
_entry.id   AF-A0A511R3J3-F1
#
_cell.length_a   1.000
_cell.length_b   1.000
_cell.length_c   1.000
_cell.angle_alpha   90.00
_cell.angle_beta   90.00
_cell.angle_gamma   90.00
#
_symmetry.space_group_name_H-M   'P 1'
#
loop_
_entity.id
_entity.type
_entity.pdbx_description
1 polymer ?
#
loop_
_entity_poly.entity_id
_entity_poly.type
_entity_poly.pdbx_seq_one_letter_code
_entity_poly.pdbx_strand_id
1 'polypeptide(L)'
;MSPFLAVGFGLYVLNMLVGLAAQFRLGHFGIWHHGLYLMVFICAVLAMVFAREWWLLLTVGCLALFPKARPRTWLHPTLGMLGLVGYLLSVRG
;
A
#
# COMPACT_ATOMS: atom_id res chain seq x y z
N MET A 1 -4.61 18.67 -1.91
CA MET A 1 -4.52 17.25 -1.52
C MET A 1 -5.45 16.97 -0.37
N SER A 2 -6.29 15.95 -0.45
CA SER A 2 -7.14 15.59 0.69
C SER A 2 -6.25 15.07 1.84
N PRO A 3 -6.60 15.37 3.11
CA PRO A 3 -5.83 14.88 4.26
C PRO A 3 -5.78 13.34 4.29
N PHE A 4 -6.83 12.67 3.80
CA PHE A 4 -6.89 11.22 3.67
C PHE A 4 -5.88 10.66 2.67
N LEU A 5 -5.68 11.35 1.55
CA LEU A 5 -4.67 11.02 0.54
C LEU A 5 -3.25 11.14 1.11
N ALA A 6 -2.97 12.23 1.83
CA ALA A 6 -1.65 12.46 2.42
C ALA A 6 -1.32 11.43 3.52
N VAL A 7 -2.28 11.16 4.42
CA VAL A 7 -2.12 10.15 5.47
C VAL A 7 -1.97 8.76 4.87
N GLY A 8 -2.82 8.39 3.92
CA GLY A 8 -2.75 7.09 3.28
C GLY A 8 -1.46 6.88 2.47
N PHE A 9 -0.95 7.91 1.80
CA PHE A 9 0.35 7.87 1.13
C PHE A 9 1.50 7.65 2.13
N GLY A 10 1.51 8.40 3.24
CA GLY A 10 2.52 8.23 4.29
C GLY A 10 2.52 6.81 4.87
N LEU A 11 1.34 6.28 5.16
CA LEU A 11 1.18 4.90 5.61
C LEU A 11 1.63 3.89 4.54
N TYR A 12 1.34 4.15 3.26
CA TYR A 12 1.75 3.28 2.15
C TYR A 12 3.28 3.18 2.05
N VAL A 13 3.97 4.33 2.10
CA VAL A 13 5.44 4.39 2.08
C VAL A 13 6.02 3.66 3.28
N LEU A 14 5.49 3.90 4.48
CA LEU A 14 5.93 3.21 5.69
C LEU A 14 5.75 1.68 5.55
N ASN A 15 4.62 1.23 5.00
CA ASN A 15 4.37 -0.18 4.76
C ASN A 15 5.32 -0.80 3.73
N MET A 16 5.71 -0.07 2.69
CA MET A 16 6.75 -0.51 1.77
C MET A 16 8.11 -0.64 2.46
N LEU A 17 8.49 0.32 3.31
CA LEU A 17 9.77 0.28 4.04
C LEU A 17 9.83 -0.92 4.99
N VAL A 18 8.73 -1.19 5.72
CA VAL A 18 8.62 -2.38 6.59
C VAL A 18 8.71 -3.67 5.77
N GLY A 19 8.00 -3.75 4.64
CA GLY A 19 8.05 -4.92 3.75
C GLY A 19 9.44 -5.16 3.16
N LEU A 20 10.15 -4.08 2.80
CA LEU A 20 11.53 -4.14 2.30
C LEU A 20 12.49 -4.59 3.40
N ALA A 21 12.38 -4.04 4.61
CA ALA A 21 13.17 -4.45 5.76
C ALA A 21 12.96 -5.93 6.10
N ALA A 22 11.70 -6.40 6.03
CA ALA A 22 11.37 -7.81 6.21
C ALA A 22 12.00 -8.70 5.11
N GLN A 23 12.03 -8.23 3.86
CA GLN A 23 12.67 -8.95 2.75
C GLN A 23 14.18 -9.12 2.95
N PHE A 24 14.86 -8.11 3.49
CA PHE A 24 16.29 -8.16 3.85
C PHE A 24 16.57 -8.89 5.17
N ARG A 25 15.56 -9.53 5.78
CA ARG A 25 15.68 -10.22 7.10
C ARG A 25 16.17 -9.29 8.22
N LEU A 26 15.92 -7.99 8.12
CA LEU A 26 16.33 -7.00 9.14
C LEU A 26 15.42 -7.02 10.39
N GLY A 27 14.33 -7.80 10.39
CA GLY A 27 13.46 -7.97 11.56
C GLY A 27 12.25 -8.89 11.30
N HIS A 28 11.70 -9.46 12.38
CA HIS A 28 10.45 -10.24 12.35
C HIS A 28 9.24 -9.32 12.54
N PHE A 29 8.84 -8.63 11.47
CA PHE A 29 7.71 -7.71 11.48
C PHE A 29 6.37 -8.45 11.29
N GLY A 30 6.03 -9.41 12.16
CA GLY A 30 4.84 -10.26 12.02
C GLY A 30 3.49 -9.51 12.02
N ILE A 31 2.81 -9.50 13.17
CA ILE A 31 1.47 -8.90 13.34
C ILE A 31 1.45 -7.40 13.05
N TRP A 32 2.51 -6.68 13.43
CA TRP A 32 2.59 -5.23 13.22
C TRP A 32 2.60 -4.83 11.75
N HIS A 33 3.26 -5.60 10.88
CA HIS A 33 3.21 -5.34 9.45
C HIS A 33 1.82 -5.61 8.86
N HIS A 34 1.14 -6.66 9.34
CA HIS A 34 -0.23 -6.96 8.91
C HIS A 34 -1.22 -5.87 9.37
N GLY A 35 -1.06 -5.34 10.58
CA GLY A 35 -1.86 -4.20 11.06
C GLY A 35 -1.63 -2.95 10.21
N LEU A 36 -0.37 -2.64 9.90
CA LEU A 36 -0.01 -1.50 9.04
C LEU A 36 -0.59 -1.65 7.63
N TYR A 37 -0.51 -2.87 7.08
CA TYR A 37 -1.10 -3.23 5.80
C TYR A 37 -2.61 -2.97 5.76
N LEU A 38 -3.32 -3.42 6.79
CA LEU A 38 -4.76 -3.20 6.91
C LEU A 38 -5.11 -1.71 7.00
N MET A 39 -4.35 -0.93 7.78
CA MET A 39 -4.52 0.53 7.84
C MET A 39 -4.34 1.18 6.47
N VAL A 40 -3.30 0.80 5.72
CA VAL A 40 -3.08 1.31 4.36
C VAL A 40 -4.26 0.99 3.44
N PHE A 41 -4.77 -0.24 3.50
CA PHE A 41 -5.93 -0.65 2.72
C PHE A 41 -7.18 0.17 3.06
N ILE A 42 -7.49 0.31 4.35
CA ILE A 42 -8.64 1.11 4.80
C ILE A 42 -8.50 2.57 4.38
N CYS A 43 -7.32 3.18 4.58
CA CYS A 43 -7.08 4.56 4.15
C CYS A 43 -7.21 4.73 2.62
N ALA A 44 -6.72 3.78 1.82
CA ALA A 44 -6.87 3.81 0.37
C ALA A 44 -8.33 3.71 -0.07
N VAL A 45 -9.13 2.84 0.57
CA VAL A 45 -10.57 2.73 0.31
C VAL A 45 -11.32 4.01 0.72
N LEU A 46 -11.02 4.55 1.91
CA LEU A 46 -11.62 5.81 2.37
C LEU A 46 -11.27 6.97 1.42
N ALA A 47 -10.01 7.10 1.01
CA ALA A 47 -9.60 8.12 0.06
C ALA A 47 -10.31 7.95 -1.30
N MET A 48 -10.47 6.72 -1.80
CA MET A 48 -11.22 6.47 -3.03
C MET A 48 -12.68 6.92 -2.92
N VAL A 49 -13.37 6.53 -1.85
CA VAL A 49 -14.81 6.81 -1.68
C VAL A 49 -15.06 8.31 -1.44
N PHE A 50 -14.27 8.93 -0.55
CA PHE A 50 -14.50 10.32 -0.15
C PHE A 50 -13.87 11.35 -1.08
N ALA A 51 -12.74 11.03 -1.73
CA ALA A 51 -12.09 11.95 -2.67
C ALA A 51 -12.44 11.67 -4.16
N ARG A 52 -13.20 10.60 -4.45
CA ARG A 52 -13.55 10.14 -5.82
C ARG A 52 -12.32 9.90 -6.72
N GLU A 53 -11.21 9.51 -6.11
CA GLU A 53 -9.94 9.30 -6.79
C GLU A 53 -9.90 7.89 -7.39
N TRP A 54 -10.38 7.77 -8.63
CA TRP A 54 -10.46 6.50 -9.34
C TRP A 54 -9.10 5.84 -9.59
N TRP A 55 -8.01 6.62 -9.62
CA TRP A 55 -6.65 6.11 -9.73
C TRP A 55 -6.24 5.22 -8.54
N LEU A 56 -6.88 5.38 -7.37
CA LEU A 56 -6.69 4.48 -6.22
C LEU A 56 -7.23 3.07 -6.46
N LEU A 57 -8.02 2.82 -7.52
CA LEU A 57 -8.47 1.46 -7.87
C LEU A 57 -7.27 0.54 -8.16
N LEU A 58 -6.22 1.07 -8.78
CA LEU A 58 -5.00 0.34 -9.02
C LEU A 58 -4.32 -0.05 -7.71
N THR A 59 -4.24 0.90 -6.77
CA THR A 59 -3.67 0.69 -5.43
C THR A 59 -4.45 -0.34 -4.63
N VAL A 60 -5.77 -0.19 -4.56
CA VAL A 60 -6.67 -1.11 -3.85
C VAL A 60 -6.64 -2.50 -4.48
N GLY A 61 -6.62 -2.58 -5.81
CA GLY A 61 -6.50 -3.85 -6.54
C GLY A 61 -5.16 -4.56 -6.26
N CYS A 62 -4.05 -3.83 -6.28
CA CYS A 62 -2.74 -4.38 -5.92
C CYS A 62 -2.75 -4.90 -4.47
N LEU A 63 -3.30 -4.12 -3.54
CA LEU A 63 -3.44 -4.53 -2.15
C LEU A 63 -4.40 -5.74 -1.98
N ALA A 64 -5.46 -5.86 -2.76
CA ALA A 64 -6.32 -7.04 -2.71
C ALA A 64 -5.61 -8.32 -3.19
N LEU A 65 -4.60 -8.19 -4.06
CA LEU A 65 -3.83 -9.31 -4.62
C LEU A 65 -2.63 -9.73 -3.77
N PHE A 66 -2.13 -8.87 -2.89
CA PHE A 66 -1.01 -9.13 -1.99
C PHE A 66 -1.16 -10.41 -1.12
N PRO A 67 -2.32 -10.72 -0.51
CA PRO A 67 -2.52 -11.97 0.24
C PRO A 67 -2.32 -13.23 -0.62
N LYS A 68 -2.51 -13.09 -1.93
CA LYS A 68 -2.37 -14.18 -2.91
C LYS A 68 -0.94 -14.28 -3.46
N ALA A 69 -0.13 -13.23 -3.30
CA ALA A 69 1.27 -13.22 -3.70
C ALA A 69 2.10 -14.00 -2.67
N ARG A 70 2.88 -14.99 -3.13
CA ARG A 70 3.70 -15.79 -2.22
C ARG A 70 4.76 -14.90 -1.55
N PRO A 71 4.92 -14.98 -0.22
CA PRO A 71 5.98 -14.25 0.49
C PRO A 71 7.35 -14.66 -0.05
N ARG A 72 8.27 -13.68 -0.16
CA ARG A 72 9.63 -13.82 -0.72
C ARG A 72 9.72 -14.05 -2.24
N THR A 73 8.64 -13.83 -2.99
CA THR A 73 8.70 -13.81 -4.46
C THR A 73 8.71 -12.38 -4.98
N TRP A 74 9.29 -12.16 -6.17
CA TRP A 74 9.33 -10.84 -6.83
C TRP A 74 7.95 -10.25 -7.13
N LEU A 75 6.88 -11.05 -7.06
CA LEU A 75 5.48 -10.58 -7.14
C LEU A 75 5.12 -9.61 -5.99
N HIS A 76 5.66 -9.84 -4.81
CA HIS A 76 5.38 -9.03 -3.62
C HIS A 76 5.88 -7.57 -3.77
N PRO A 77 7.16 -7.31 -4.13
CA PRO A 77 7.63 -5.95 -4.38
C PRO A 77 7.05 -5.32 -5.65
N THR A 78 6.74 -6.10 -6.70
CA THR A 78 6.12 -5.54 -7.92
C THR A 78 4.70 -5.05 -7.68
N LEU A 79 3.87 -5.80 -6.94
CA LEU A 79 2.54 -5.32 -6.54
C LEU A 79 2.61 -4.06 -5.67
N GLY A 80 3.63 -3.97 -4.80
CA GLY A 80 3.90 -2.75 -4.02
C GLY A 80 4.24 -1.55 -4.89
N MET A 81 5.08 -1.73 -5.91
CA MET A 81 5.40 -0.63 -6.84
C MET A 81 4.22 -0.24 -7.72
N LEU A 82 3.42 -1.20 -8.20
CA LEU A 82 2.22 -0.90 -8.98
C LEU A 82 1.18 -0.13 -8.15
N GLY A 83 0.99 -0.50 -6.89
CA GLY A 83 0.12 0.26 -5.99
C GLY A 83 0.68 1.65 -5.67
N LEU A 84 2.00 1.80 -5.54
CA LEU A 84 2.62 3.12 -5.39
C LEU A 84 2.37 4.02 -6.60
N VAL A 85 2.46 3.47 -7.81
CA VAL A 85 2.15 4.21 -9.05
C VAL A 85 0.69 4.70 -9.05
N GLY A 86 -0.26 3.86 -8.65
CA GLY A 86 -1.68 4.27 -8.52
C GLY A 86 -1.87 5.42 -7.52
N TYR A 87 -1.14 5.37 -6.41
CA TYR A 87 -1.16 6.44 -5.41
C TYR A 87 -0.52 7.73 -5.92
N LEU A 88 0.61 7.65 -6.63
CA LEU A 88 1.30 8.80 -7.21
C LEU A 88 0.46 9.49 -8.30
N LEU A 89 -0.28 8.70 -9.09
CA LEU A 89 -1.22 9.23 -10.08
C LEU A 89 -2.40 9.96 -9.40
N SER A 90 -2.92 9.43 -8.29
CA SER A 90 -3.97 10.10 -7.49
C SER A 90 -3.47 11.36 -6.79
N VAL A 91 -2.18 11.45 -6.51
CA VAL A 91 -1.53 12.62 -5.92
C VAL A 91 -1.31 13.75 -6.95
N ARG A 92 -1.10 13.39 -8.22
CA ARG A 92 -0.90 14.33 -9.33
C ARG A 92 -2.19 14.79 -10.01
N GLY A 93 -3.27 14.03 -9.84
CA GLY A 93 -4.61 14.31 -10.39
C GLY A 93 -5.29 15.52 -9.79
#